data_AF-A0A804LIQ5-F1
#
_entry.id   AF-A0A804LIQ5-F1
#
_cell.length_a   1.000
_cell.length_b   1.000
_cell.length_c   1.000
_cell.angle_alpha   90.00
_cell.angle_beta   90.00
_cell.angle_gamma   90.00
#
_symmetry.space_group_name_H-M   'P 1'
#
loop_
_entity.id
_entity.type
_entity.pdbx_description
1 polymer ?
#
loop_
_entity_poly.entity_id
_entity_poly.type
_entity_poly.pdbx_seq_one_letter_code
_entity_poly.pdbx_strand_id
1 'polypeptide(L)'
;MRGGADPVSSASGRLLDFVGDQVVAYLLMSALSAAVPITNRMRSAVVNNFTDATAAAISMAFFAFVALALSAVVSGYKLSKQTYM
;
A
#
# COMPACT_ATOMS: atom_id res chain seq x y z
N MET A 1 -0.39 31.38 21.24
CA MET A 1 -0.36 30.30 20.23
C MET A 1 0.48 29.17 20.80
N ARG A 2 -0.15 28.17 21.42
CA ARG A 2 0.53 27.08 22.15
C ARG A 2 0.94 26.00 21.14
N GLY A 3 2.24 25.83 20.95
CA GLY A 3 2.82 24.66 20.29
C GLY A 3 2.43 23.42 21.08
N GLY A 4 1.56 22.60 20.48
CA GLY A 4 1.40 21.22 20.90
C GLY A 4 2.68 20.49 20.56
N ALA A 5 3.30 19.87 21.55
CA ALA A 5 4.41 18.97 21.31
C ALA A 5 3.91 17.81 20.44
N ASP A 6 4.45 17.70 19.22
CA ASP A 6 4.24 16.54 18.38
C ASP A 6 4.76 15.31 19.16
N PRO A 7 3.92 14.33 19.54
CA PRO A 7 4.31 13.25 20.45
C PRO A 7 5.32 12.25 19.83
N VAL A 8 5.67 12.46 18.56
CA VAL A 8 6.65 11.66 17.81
C VAL A 8 7.65 12.64 17.21
N SER A 9 8.93 12.47 17.54
CA SER A 9 10.03 13.17 16.86
C SER A 9 9.77 13.17 15.35
N SER A 10 9.83 14.33 14.70
CA SER A 10 9.58 14.50 13.27
C SER A 10 10.36 13.49 12.41
N ALA A 11 11.51 13.03 12.91
CA ALA A 11 12.31 11.94 12.36
C ALA A 11 11.65 10.56 12.46
N SER A 12 11.21 10.17 13.67
CA SER A 12 10.55 8.89 13.93
C SER A 12 9.23 8.77 13.17
N GLY A 13 8.48 9.87 13.02
CA GLY A 13 7.22 9.89 12.28
C GLY A 13 7.41 9.62 10.78
N ARG A 14 8.45 10.20 10.15
CA ARG A 14 8.78 9.95 8.74
C ARG A 14 9.30 8.54 8.49
N LEU A 15 10.06 7.97 9.43
CA LEU A 15 10.50 6.58 9.36
C LEU A 15 9.31 5.61 9.42
N LEU A 16 8.37 5.85 10.34
CA LEU A 16 7.16 5.02 10.46
C LEU A 16 6.27 5.10 9.21
N ASP A 17 6.15 6.28 8.60
CA ASP A 17 5.42 6.48 7.35
C ASP A 17 6.06 5.68 6.19
N PHE A 18 7.38 5.78 6.02
CA PHE A 18 8.11 5.02 5.01
C PHE A 18 8.04 3.49 5.22
N VAL A 19 8.25 3.02 6.45
CA VAL A 19 8.17 1.58 6.77
C VAL A 19 6.74 1.08 6.61
N GLY A 20 5.75 1.87 7.02
CA GLY A 20 4.33 1.57 6.85
C GLY A 20 3.97 1.37 5.39
N ASP A 21 4.37 2.29 4.52
CA ASP A 21 4.14 2.20 3.08
C ASP A 21 4.74 0.92 2.48
N GLN A 22 5.98 0.56 2.88
CA GLN A 22 6.63 -0.68 2.43
C GLN A 22 5.86 -1.93 2.88
N VAL A 23 5.49 -2.01 4.17
CA VAL A 23 4.77 -3.17 4.72
C VAL A 23 3.43 -3.37 4.01
N VAL A 24 2.64 -2.31 3.86
CA VAL A 24 1.32 -2.41 3.19
C VAL A 24 1.49 -2.75 1.71
N ALA A 25 2.51 -2.20 1.04
CA ALA A 25 2.81 -2.54 -0.35
C ALA A 25 3.14 -4.04 -0.52
N TYR A 26 3.97 -4.61 0.35
CA TYR A 26 4.28 -6.05 0.34
C TYR A 26 3.03 -6.92 0.60
N LEU A 27 2.21 -6.54 1.58
CA LEU A 27 0.98 -7.27 1.89
C LEU A 27 -0.01 -7.25 0.72
N LEU A 28 -0.18 -6.10 0.06
CA LEU A 28 -1.05 -5.98 -1.11
C LEU A 28 -0.56 -6.83 -2.28
N MET A 29 0.74 -6.78 -2.59
CA MET A 29 1.30 -7.62 -3.66
C MET A 29 1.18 -9.11 -3.36
N SER A 30 1.41 -9.51 -2.10
CA SER A 30 1.20 -10.89 -1.67
C SER A 30 -0.26 -11.32 -1.81
N ALA A 31 -1.20 -10.48 -1.39
CA ALA A 31 -2.63 -10.74 -1.50
C ALA A 31 -3.09 -10.85 -2.96
N LEU A 32 -2.64 -9.93 -3.82
CA LEU A 32 -2.88 -9.95 -5.27
C LEU A 32 -2.36 -11.23 -5.91
N SER A 33 -1.12 -11.63 -5.58
CA SER A 33 -0.50 -12.84 -6.12
C SER A 33 -1.27 -14.11 -5.77
N ALA A 34 -1.91 -14.17 -4.59
CA ALA A 34 -2.77 -15.28 -4.21
C ALA A 34 -4.18 -15.18 -4.84
N ALA A 35 -4.75 -13.98 -4.90
CA ALA A 35 -6.11 -13.74 -5.36
C ALA A 35 -6.29 -13.96 -6.87
N VAL A 36 -5.32 -13.54 -7.70
CA VAL A 36 -5.39 -13.66 -9.17
C VAL A 36 -5.59 -15.12 -9.65
N PRO A 37 -4.74 -16.10 -9.28
CA PRO A 37 -4.90 -17.47 -9.76
C PRO A 37 -6.17 -18.15 -9.21
N ILE A 38 -6.57 -17.84 -7.96
CA ILE A 38 -7.79 -18.38 -7.37
C ILE A 38 -9.02 -17.86 -8.13
N THR A 39 -9.06 -16.57 -8.41
CA THR A 39 -10.16 -15.94 -9.17
C THR A 39 -10.24 -16.50 -10.58
N ASN A 40 -9.10 -16.68 -11.24
CA ASN A 40 -9.07 -17.24 -12.60
C ASN A 40 -9.53 -18.71 -12.62
N ARG A 41 -9.15 -19.51 -11.62
CA ARG A 41 -9.67 -20.88 -11.43
C ARG A 41 -11.16 -20.90 -11.17
N MET A 42 -11.67 -19.99 -10.33
CA MET A 42 -13.10 -19.89 -10.05
C MET A 42 -13.91 -19.47 -11.28
N ARG A 43 -13.41 -18.52 -12.09
CA ARG A 43 -14.05 -18.12 -13.35
C ARG A 43 -14.23 -19.27 -14.33
N SER A 44 -13.24 -20.17 -14.39
CA SER A 44 -13.29 -21.36 -15.24
C SER A 44 -14.31 -22.41 -14.76
N ALA A 45 -14.69 -22.38 -13.47
CA ALA A 45 -15.65 -23.30 -12.88
C ALA A 45 -17.07 -22.71 -12.82
N VAL A 46 -17.19 -21.39 -12.60
CA VAL A 46 -18.46 -20.66 -12.48
C VAL A 46 -18.27 -19.22 -12.98
N VAL A 47 -18.95 -18.86 -14.07
CA VAL A 47 -19.04 -17.47 -14.53
C VAL A 47 -20.22 -16.80 -13.83
N ASN A 48 -19.95 -15.94 -12.87
CA ASN A 48 -20.96 -15.26 -12.04
C ASN A 48 -20.49 -13.87 -11.58
N ASN A 49 -21.45 -13.05 -11.12
CA ASN A 49 -21.20 -11.67 -10.65
C ASN A 49 -20.18 -11.60 -9.50
N PHE A 50 -20.03 -12.68 -8.71
CA PHE A 50 -19.00 -12.79 -7.66
C PHE A 50 -17.58 -12.75 -8.23
N THR A 51 -17.36 -13.43 -9.35
CA THR A 51 -16.05 -13.49 -10.00
C THR A 51 -15.69 -12.16 -10.65
N ASP A 52 -16.67 -11.46 -11.23
CA ASP A 52 -16.45 -10.11 -11.79
C ASP A 52 -16.20 -9.08 -10.69
N ALA A 53 -16.93 -9.16 -9.57
CA ALA A 53 -16.64 -8.36 -8.38
C ALA A 53 -15.23 -8.64 -7.83
N THR A 54 -14.79 -9.90 -7.84
CA THR A 54 -13.44 -10.27 -7.40
C THR A 54 -12.36 -9.74 -8.36
N ALA A 55 -12.57 -9.81 -9.67
CA ALA A 55 -11.66 -9.22 -10.66
C ALA A 55 -11.56 -7.68 -10.51
N ALA A 56 -12.67 -7.00 -10.22
CA ALA A 56 -12.68 -5.58 -9.90
C ALA A 56 -11.92 -5.29 -8.59
N ALA A 57 -12.08 -6.11 -7.56
CA ALA A 57 -11.36 -5.97 -6.29
C ALA A 57 -9.84 -6.13 -6.45
N ILE A 58 -9.40 -7.11 -7.26
CA ILE A 58 -7.97 -7.28 -7.62
C ILE A 58 -7.44 -6.03 -8.33
N SER A 59 -8.20 -5.49 -9.28
CA SER A 59 -7.81 -4.26 -9.98
C SER A 59 -7.66 -3.07 -9.03
N MET A 60 -8.56 -2.92 -8.06
CA MET A 60 -8.49 -1.86 -7.05
C MET A 60 -7.35 -2.05 -6.05
N ALA A 61 -7.05 -3.29 -5.65
CA ALA A 61 -5.90 -3.57 -4.79
C ALA A 61 -4.56 -3.26 -5.50
N PHE A 62 -4.46 -3.49 -6.82
CA PHE A 62 -3.32 -3.06 -7.61
C PHE A 62 -3.21 -1.52 -7.66
N PHE A 63 -4.33 -0.82 -7.85
CA PHE A 63 -4.33 0.65 -7.82
C PHE A 63 -3.90 1.20 -6.45
N ALA A 64 -4.38 0.58 -5.36
CA ALA A 64 -3.96 0.93 -4.01
C ALA A 64 -2.44 0.74 -3.81
N PHE A 65 -1.87 -0.34 -4.36
CA PHE A 65 -0.42 -0.54 -4.35
C PHE A 65 0.33 0.58 -5.08
N VAL A 66 -0.15 1.03 -6.25
CA VAL A 66 0.45 2.16 -6.97
C VAL A 66 0.39 3.45 -6.15
N ALA A 67 -0.73 3.74 -5.50
CA ALA A 67 -0.86 4.91 -4.64
C ALA A 67 0.12 4.88 -3.46
N LEU A 68 0.30 3.71 -2.83
CA LEU A 68 1.26 3.51 -1.75
C LEU A 68 2.71 3.58 -2.24
N ALA A 69 3.01 3.10 -3.45
CA ALA A 69 4.34 3.24 -4.03
C ALA A 69 4.71 4.72 -4.24
N LEU A 70 3.75 5.55 -4.70
CA LEU A 70 3.95 7.00 -4.79
C LEU A 70 4.13 7.64 -3.41
N SER A 71 3.34 7.22 -2.42
CA SER A 71 3.52 7.65 -1.02
C SER A 71 4.93 7.32 -0.51
N ALA A 72 5.40 6.09 -0.73
CA ALA A 72 6.72 5.63 -0.30
C ALA A 72 7.85 6.45 -0.92
N VAL A 73 7.73 6.86 -2.20
CA VAL A 73 8.71 7.73 -2.87
C VAL A 73 8.75 9.11 -2.23
N VAL A 74 7.59 9.69 -1.92
CA VAL A 74 7.51 11.00 -1.25
C VAL A 74 8.06 10.92 0.18
N SER A 75 7.70 9.87 0.93
CA SER A 75 8.17 9.64 2.28
C SER A 75 9.69 9.41 2.32
N GLY A 76 10.21 8.59 1.40
CA GLY A 76 11.64 8.35 1.23
C GLY A 76 12.42 9.62 0.83
N TYR A 77 11.87 10.47 -0.04
CA TYR A 77 12.48 11.77 -0.37
C TYR A 77 12.57 12.69 0.85
N LYS A 78 11.48 12.78 1.64
CA LYS A 78 11.47 13.57 2.89
C LYS A 78 12.48 13.04 3.90
N LEU A 79 12.59 11.72 4.03
CA LEU A 79 13.55 11.06 4.92
C LEU A 79 15.00 11.34 4.49
N SER A 80 15.31 11.16 3.21
CA SER A 80 16.65 11.40 2.64
C SER A 80 17.13 12.84 2.88
N LYS A 81 16.27 13.84 2.69
CA LYS A 81 16.63 15.24 2.96
C LYS A 81 16.85 15.55 4.44
N GLN A 82 16.20 14.82 5.35
CA GLN A 82 16.42 14.97 6.78
C GLN A 82 17.75 14.36 7.22
N THR A 83 18.19 13.26 6.60
CA THR A 83 19.49 12.63 6.89
C THR A 83 20.67 13.47 6.41
N TYR A 84 20.46 14.38 5.45
CA TYR A 84 21.50 15.24 4.89
C TYR A 84 21.70 16.57 5.63
N MET A 85 20.82 16.94 6.57
CA MET A 85 20.96 18.12 7.43
C MET A 85 21.39 17.72 8.85
#